data_AF-A0A9P0F7S9-F1
#
_entry.id   AF-A0A9P0F7S9-F1
#
_cell.length_a   1.000
_cell.length_b   1.000
_cell.length_c   1.000
_cell.angle_alpha   90.00
_cell.angle_beta   90.00
_cell.angle_gamma   90.00
#
_symmetry.space_group_name_H-M   'P 1'
#
loop_
_entity.id
_entity.type
_entity.pdbx_description
1 polymer ?
#
loop_
_entity_poly.entity_id
_entity_poly.type
_entity_poly.pdbx_seq_one_letter_code
_entity_poly.pdbx_strand_id
1 'polypeptide(L)'
;MKLLLGRLFTGKILFLIFSFAVLIFPSVIQSRMFELLSLYARYPEIDTLEDLTESEIFARVPNIEAFSRIMKQWPQYESLKKKLIQDYNFYENIDSGGVTAETGWCWSYEFLEFLSEMSWTSFTKSSSDPNMSSEIMNSSLVRGFLALQTNELAHMNMDAYALSVPGMFLSQENFLFKSQFVPHGIEVHRVKECLVSYPFSYRMPKNSFFLEPLNRKIVQLLESGLVKNRLEIVLTGRYTGDGMDVGAQNFFGVQRYKQAVDDAPRPFTMLDLQIAFISLGVGHLLAFLAFIAELLINYNETAVHRFFTEIQKSTTYFVTAFIMRTLRR
;
A
#
# COMPACT_ATOMS: atom_id res chain seq x y z
N MET A 1 -17.13 66.88 -8.87
CA MET A 1 -16.38 66.08 -9.86
C MET A 1 -15.15 65.36 -9.28
N LYS A 2 -14.26 66.02 -8.51
CA LYS A 2 -13.05 65.40 -7.92
C LYS A 2 -13.32 64.16 -7.01
N LEU A 3 -14.41 64.15 -6.25
CA LEU A 3 -14.81 63.03 -5.38
C LEU A 3 -15.22 61.76 -6.15
N LEU A 4 -15.85 61.90 -7.32
CA LEU A 4 -16.20 60.79 -8.20
C LEU A 4 -14.98 60.21 -8.90
N LEU A 5 -14.02 61.07 -9.29
CA LEU A 5 -12.77 60.65 -9.90
C LEU A 5 -11.89 59.86 -8.92
N GLY A 6 -11.86 60.27 -7.65
CA GLY A 6 -11.18 59.54 -6.57
C GLY A 6 -11.74 58.13 -6.38
N ARG A 7 -13.08 57.98 -6.30
CA ARG A 7 -13.73 56.66 -6.15
C ARG A 7 -13.46 55.72 -7.32
N LEU A 8 -13.47 56.22 -8.56
CA LEU A 8 -13.13 55.41 -9.74
C LEU A 8 -11.67 54.97 -9.73
N PHE A 9 -10.75 55.83 -9.28
CA PHE A 9 -9.33 55.49 -9.22
C PHE A 9 -9.02 54.47 -8.11
N THR A 10 -9.58 54.66 -6.91
CA THR A 10 -9.44 53.69 -5.82
C THR A 10 -10.04 52.33 -6.20
N GLY A 11 -11.20 52.32 -6.86
CA GLY A 11 -11.82 51.07 -7.34
C GLY A 11 -10.95 50.32 -8.35
N LYS A 12 -10.30 51.04 -9.27
CA LYS A 12 -9.39 50.43 -10.26
C LYS A 12 -8.14 49.81 -9.61
N ILE A 13 -7.54 50.50 -8.63
CA ILE A 13 -6.38 49.99 -7.91
C ILE A 13 -6.76 48.73 -7.13
N LEU A 14 -7.88 48.78 -6.42
CA LEU A 14 -8.35 47.65 -5.63
C LEU A 14 -8.69 46.45 -6.53
N PHE A 15 -9.39 46.69 -7.65
CA PHE A 15 -9.64 45.66 -8.66
C PHE A 15 -8.34 45.01 -9.14
N LEU A 16 -7.32 45.80 -9.49
CA LEU A 16 -6.03 45.29 -9.98
C LEU A 16 -5.34 44.41 -8.93
N ILE A 17 -5.30 44.86 -7.67
CA ILE A 17 -4.71 44.09 -6.56
C ILE A 17 -5.46 42.78 -6.35
N PHE A 18 -6.80 42.82 -6.32
CA PHE A 18 -7.61 41.62 -6.16
C PHE A 18 -7.49 40.67 -7.35
N SER A 19 -7.49 41.16 -8.59
CA SER A 19 -7.27 40.33 -9.77
C SER A 19 -5.90 39.64 -9.74
N PHE A 20 -4.86 40.34 -9.30
CA PHE A 20 -3.54 39.75 -9.15
C PHE A 20 -3.52 38.66 -8.06
N ALA A 21 -4.14 38.92 -6.91
CA ALA A 21 -4.28 37.93 -5.84
C ALA A 21 -5.07 36.70 -6.29
N VAL A 22 -6.17 36.90 -7.03
CA VAL A 22 -7.02 35.83 -7.59
C VAL A 22 -6.29 35.00 -8.65
N LEU A 23 -5.24 35.52 -9.29
CA LEU A 23 -4.40 34.72 -10.20
C LEU A 23 -3.32 33.93 -9.47
N ILE A 24 -2.67 34.54 -8.46
CA ILE A 24 -1.54 33.91 -7.74
C ILE A 24 -2.03 32.82 -6.78
N PHE A 25 -3.07 33.08 -5.99
CA PHE A 25 -3.49 32.12 -4.96
C PHE A 25 -3.90 30.76 -5.55
N PRO A 26 -4.78 30.70 -6.57
CA PRO A 26 -5.17 29.44 -7.18
C PRO A 26 -4.02 28.73 -7.88
N SER A 27 -3.09 29.45 -8.50
CA SER A 27 -1.95 28.80 -9.17
C SER A 27 -1.00 28.13 -8.16
N VAL A 28 -0.73 28.77 -7.03
CA VAL A 28 0.07 28.17 -5.94
C VAL A 28 -0.65 26.95 -5.34
N ILE A 29 -1.95 27.08 -5.06
CA ILE A 29 -2.76 25.98 -4.51
C ILE A 29 -2.81 24.82 -5.51
N GLN A 30 -3.07 25.09 -6.79
CA GLN A 30 -3.14 24.08 -7.83
C GLN A 30 -1.81 23.35 -8.00
N SER A 31 -0.67 24.06 -7.95
CA SER A 31 0.66 23.44 -8.00
C SER A 31 0.90 22.49 -6.83
N ARG A 32 0.58 22.92 -5.59
CA ARG A 32 0.76 22.09 -4.39
C ARG A 32 -0.22 20.91 -4.35
N MET A 33 -1.45 21.14 -4.80
CA MET A 33 -2.45 20.08 -4.90
C MET A 33 -2.06 19.04 -5.94
N PHE A 34 -1.50 19.46 -7.10
CA PHE A 34 -0.97 18.54 -8.09
C PHE A 34 0.18 17.71 -7.51
N GLU A 35 1.13 18.34 -6.83
CA GLU A 35 2.24 17.65 -6.15
C GLU A 35 1.73 16.61 -5.15
N LEU A 36 0.87 17.01 -4.21
CA LEU A 36 0.30 16.12 -3.18
C LEU A 36 -0.55 14.98 -3.75
N LEU A 37 -1.35 15.25 -4.79
CA LEU A 37 -2.18 14.24 -5.42
C LEU A 37 -1.38 13.34 -6.38
N SER A 38 -0.30 13.83 -6.97
CA SER A 38 0.54 13.04 -7.88
C SER A 38 1.54 12.14 -7.14
N LEU A 39 1.91 12.50 -5.91
CA LEU A 39 2.70 11.67 -5.02
C LEU A 39 1.88 10.42 -4.68
N TYR A 40 2.37 9.25 -5.09
CA TYR A 40 2.02 8.04 -4.39
C TYR A 40 2.44 8.24 -2.94
N ALA A 41 1.52 8.04 -1.99
CA ALA A 41 1.88 7.77 -0.60
C ALA A 41 2.59 6.42 -0.54
N ARG A 42 3.78 6.38 -1.13
CA ARG A 42 4.76 5.31 -0.95
C ARG A 42 5.22 5.49 0.51
N TYR A 43 5.75 4.45 1.14
CA TYR A 43 6.57 4.60 2.33
C TYR A 43 8.04 4.73 1.86
N PRO A 44 8.45 5.77 1.09
CA PRO A 44 9.82 5.86 0.58
C PRO A 44 10.82 6.11 1.73
N GLU A 45 10.32 6.39 2.92
CA GLU A 45 11.08 6.62 4.13
C GLU A 45 11.59 5.31 4.75
N ILE A 46 11.10 4.14 4.34
CA ILE A 46 11.50 2.85 4.93
C ILE A 46 12.36 2.06 3.96
N ASP A 47 13.63 2.45 3.88
CA ASP A 47 14.63 1.80 3.02
C ASP A 47 15.63 0.95 3.82
N THR A 48 15.75 1.23 5.13
CA THR A 48 16.64 0.54 6.06
C THR A 48 15.87 -0.19 7.16
N LEU A 49 16.55 -1.09 7.88
CA LEU A 49 15.98 -1.74 9.06
C LEU A 49 15.83 -0.75 10.23
N GLU A 50 16.62 0.31 10.25
CA GLU A 50 16.50 1.39 11.23
C GLU A 50 15.20 2.16 11.02
N ASP A 51 14.90 2.56 9.78
CA ASP A 51 13.62 3.21 9.44
C ASP A 51 12.43 2.32 9.80
N LEU A 52 12.52 1.00 9.52
CA LEU A 52 11.48 0.05 9.90
C LEU A 52 11.35 -0.05 11.43
N THR A 53 12.45 0.11 12.15
CA THR A 53 12.49 0.11 13.63
C THR A 53 11.93 1.40 14.23
N GLU A 54 12.01 2.53 13.52
CA GLU A 54 11.46 3.82 13.97
C GLU A 54 9.99 4.03 13.56
N SER A 55 9.55 3.41 12.45
CA SER A 55 8.18 3.54 11.94
C SER A 55 7.09 2.94 12.86
N GLU A 56 5.81 3.20 12.60
CA GLU A 56 4.71 2.53 13.32
C GLU A 56 4.28 1.19 12.67
N ILE A 57 5.06 0.70 11.71
CA ILE A 57 4.70 -0.47 10.90
C ILE A 57 5.06 -1.78 11.60
N PHE A 58 4.10 -2.71 11.63
CA PHE A 58 4.31 -4.08 12.06
C PHE A 58 4.60 -5.00 10.87
N ALA A 59 5.51 -5.96 11.07
CA ALA A 59 5.90 -6.92 10.04
C ALA A 59 5.40 -8.33 10.36
N ARG A 60 4.72 -8.96 9.40
CA ARG A 60 4.30 -10.36 9.53
C ARG A 60 5.45 -11.29 9.25
N VAL A 61 5.49 -12.38 10.01
CA VAL A 61 6.43 -13.48 9.81
C VAL A 61 5.69 -14.81 9.72
N PRO A 62 6.07 -15.71 8.81
CA PRO A 62 5.41 -17.01 8.66
C PRO A 62 5.63 -17.90 9.89
N ASN A 63 6.76 -17.75 10.59
CA ASN A 63 7.06 -18.50 11.81
C ASN A 63 7.79 -17.62 12.82
N ILE A 64 7.05 -17.08 13.80
CA ILE A 64 7.59 -16.17 14.81
C ILE A 64 8.61 -16.85 15.71
N GLU A 65 8.47 -18.15 15.99
CA GLU A 65 9.43 -18.86 16.83
C GLU A 65 10.78 -19.02 16.14
N ALA A 66 10.78 -19.48 14.89
CA ALA A 66 11.99 -19.61 14.10
C ALA A 66 12.68 -18.25 13.94
N PHE A 67 11.90 -17.22 13.62
CA PHE A 67 12.40 -15.86 13.48
C PHE A 67 12.95 -15.32 14.81
N SER A 68 12.24 -15.52 15.92
CA SER A 68 12.68 -15.11 17.27
C SER A 68 13.97 -15.81 17.70
N ARG A 69 14.15 -17.11 17.37
CA ARG A 69 15.41 -17.84 17.63
C ARG A 69 16.58 -17.23 16.87
N ILE A 70 16.35 -16.84 15.61
CA ILE A 70 17.35 -16.16 14.79
C ILE A 70 17.67 -14.79 15.39
N MET A 71 16.65 -13.98 15.70
CA MET A 71 16.80 -12.62 16.23
C MET A 71 17.48 -12.57 17.60
N LYS A 72 17.36 -13.62 18.43
CA LYS A 72 18.11 -13.73 19.70
C LYS A 72 19.63 -13.66 19.52
N GLN A 73 20.14 -13.98 18.33
CA GLN A 73 21.58 -13.89 18.03
C GLN A 73 22.04 -12.45 17.73
N TRP A 74 21.10 -11.49 17.58
CA TRP A 74 21.34 -10.13 17.10
C TRP A 74 20.69 -9.09 18.02
N PRO A 75 21.32 -8.75 19.16
CA PRO A 75 20.72 -7.88 20.18
C PRO A 75 20.31 -6.50 19.68
N GLN A 76 20.96 -5.99 18.63
CA GLN A 76 20.63 -4.68 18.05
C GLN A 76 19.20 -4.60 17.47
N TYR A 77 18.55 -5.73 17.20
CA TYR A 77 17.21 -5.78 16.61
C TYR A 77 16.10 -6.18 17.60
N GLU A 78 16.35 -6.09 18.91
CA GLU A 78 15.34 -6.45 19.94
C GLU A 78 14.10 -5.53 19.90
N SER A 79 14.26 -4.28 19.45
CA SER A 79 13.14 -3.36 19.18
C SER A 79 12.28 -3.85 18.01
N LEU A 80 12.91 -4.26 16.91
CA LEU A 80 12.24 -4.77 15.72
C LEU A 80 11.48 -6.06 15.99
N LYS A 81 12.01 -6.93 16.85
CA LYS A 81 11.34 -8.16 17.31
C LYS A 81 9.98 -7.90 17.94
N LYS A 82 9.78 -6.78 18.64
CA LYS A 82 8.48 -6.41 19.23
C LYS A 82 7.44 -6.01 18.17
N LYS A 83 7.89 -5.70 16.96
CA LYS A 83 7.03 -5.36 15.81
C LYS A 83 6.70 -6.57 14.93
N LEU A 84 7.24 -7.74 15.24
CA LEU A 84 6.96 -8.95 14.49
C LEU A 84 5.69 -9.62 14.99
N ILE A 85 4.78 -9.91 14.07
CA ILE A 85 3.51 -10.58 14.36
C ILE A 85 3.47 -11.90 13.60
N GLN A 86 3.05 -12.97 14.28
CA GLN A 86 2.89 -14.28 13.64
C GLN A 86 1.72 -14.24 12.64
N ASP A 87 1.96 -14.71 11.42
CA ASP A 87 0.90 -14.91 10.45
C ASP A 87 0.19 -16.26 10.70
N TYR A 88 -0.95 -16.22 11.41
CA TYR A 88 -1.72 -17.42 11.73
C TYR A 88 -2.37 -18.06 10.51
N ASN A 89 -2.64 -17.28 9.45
CA ASN A 89 -3.28 -17.77 8.22
C ASN A 89 -2.33 -18.64 7.37
N PHE A 90 -1.02 -18.56 7.63
CA PHE A 90 -0.04 -19.43 6.97
C PHE A 90 -0.16 -20.89 7.46
N TYR A 91 -0.52 -21.11 8.73
CA TYR A 91 -0.59 -22.44 9.33
C TYR A 91 -1.86 -23.22 8.99
N GLU A 92 -3.01 -22.56 8.86
CA GLU A 92 -4.28 -23.25 8.57
C GLU A 92 -4.28 -23.98 7.22
N ASN A 93 -3.50 -23.52 6.23
CA ASN A 93 -3.38 -24.20 4.95
C ASN A 93 -2.35 -25.35 4.97
N ILE A 94 -1.46 -25.42 5.96
CA ILE A 94 -0.38 -26.43 6.03
C ILE A 94 -0.80 -27.65 6.85
N ASP A 95 -1.64 -27.48 7.87
CA ASP A 95 -2.08 -28.59 8.74
C ASP A 95 -2.98 -29.61 8.02
N SER A 96 -3.53 -29.28 6.86
CA SER A 96 -4.25 -30.25 6.02
C SER A 96 -3.33 -31.10 5.12
N GLY A 97 -2.02 -30.83 5.08
CA GLY A 97 -1.07 -31.43 4.14
C GLY A 97 0.23 -32.02 4.72
N GLY A 98 0.41 -32.06 6.05
CA GLY A 98 1.52 -32.80 6.69
C GLY A 98 2.94 -32.28 6.44
N VAL A 99 3.11 -31.01 6.04
CA VAL A 99 4.42 -30.39 5.85
C VAL A 99 4.84 -29.68 7.13
N THR A 100 5.89 -30.16 7.80
CA THR A 100 6.35 -29.59 9.07
C THR A 100 6.96 -28.19 8.90
N ALA A 101 6.63 -27.28 9.83
CA ALA A 101 6.95 -25.85 9.84
C ALA A 101 8.46 -25.46 9.83
N GLU A 102 9.39 -26.42 9.92
CA GLU A 102 10.83 -26.15 9.83
C GLU A 102 11.31 -25.92 8.39
N THR A 103 10.52 -26.28 7.38
CA THR A 103 10.85 -26.12 5.96
C THR A 103 9.99 -25.05 5.28
N GLY A 104 9.63 -23.97 5.99
CA GLY A 104 8.69 -22.91 5.53
C GLY A 104 9.01 -22.17 4.23
N TRP A 105 10.02 -22.63 3.49
CA TRP A 105 10.17 -22.45 2.05
C TRP A 105 10.59 -23.80 1.46
N CYS A 106 9.63 -24.72 1.31
CA CYS A 106 9.81 -25.80 0.35
C CYS A 106 9.81 -25.09 -0.99
N TRP A 107 11.01 -24.96 -1.57
CA TRP A 107 11.22 -24.56 -2.95
C TRP A 107 10.12 -25.10 -3.83
N SER A 108 9.75 -24.33 -4.86
CA SER A 108 8.78 -24.79 -5.84
C SER A 108 9.08 -26.24 -6.20
N TYR A 109 8.01 -27.01 -6.35
CA TYR A 109 8.06 -28.44 -6.68
C TYR A 109 9.11 -28.73 -7.77
N GLU A 110 9.33 -27.77 -8.68
CA GLU A 110 10.30 -27.76 -9.76
C GLU A 110 11.79 -27.80 -9.32
N PHE A 111 12.19 -27.22 -8.18
CA PHE A 111 13.57 -27.32 -7.69
C PHE A 111 13.85 -28.70 -7.09
N LEU A 112 12.87 -29.27 -6.38
CA LEU A 112 12.95 -30.65 -5.90
C LEU A 112 12.87 -31.64 -7.07
N GLU A 113 12.07 -31.34 -8.09
CA GLU A 113 12.01 -32.09 -9.34
C GLU A 113 13.35 -32.02 -10.08
N PHE A 114 13.98 -30.85 -10.20
CA PHE A 114 15.33 -30.67 -10.72
C PHE A 114 16.39 -31.49 -9.97
N LEU A 115 16.32 -31.53 -8.63
CA LEU A 115 17.21 -32.39 -7.84
C LEU A 115 16.89 -33.88 -8.06
N SER A 116 15.62 -34.24 -8.22
CA SER A 116 15.18 -35.62 -8.48
C SER A 116 15.57 -36.13 -9.89
N GLU A 117 15.57 -35.23 -10.89
CA GLU A 117 16.04 -35.50 -12.26
C GLU A 117 17.55 -35.72 -12.31
N MET A 118 18.31 -35.20 -11.34
CA MET A 118 19.72 -35.51 -11.17
C MET A 118 19.96 -36.91 -10.59
N SER A 119 19.31 -37.97 -11.10
CA SER A 119 19.56 -39.42 -10.96
C SER A 119 20.05 -40.04 -9.61
N TRP A 120 20.22 -39.28 -8.53
CA TRP A 120 20.98 -39.65 -7.33
C TRP A 120 20.31 -39.24 -6.02
N THR A 121 19.15 -38.58 -6.03
CA THR A 121 18.42 -38.24 -4.81
C THR A 121 17.02 -38.83 -4.80
N SER A 122 16.80 -39.85 -3.98
CA SER A 122 15.47 -40.36 -3.65
C SER A 122 14.77 -39.42 -2.66
N PHE A 123 14.37 -38.22 -3.11
CA PHE A 123 13.38 -37.45 -2.38
C PHE A 123 12.02 -38.10 -2.65
N THR A 124 11.45 -38.74 -1.63
CA THR A 124 10.18 -39.46 -1.77
C THR A 124 9.03 -38.47 -1.93
N LYS A 125 8.32 -38.61 -3.04
CA LYS A 125 7.03 -37.98 -3.36
C LYS A 125 5.99 -38.41 -2.32
N SER A 126 5.71 -37.56 -1.34
CA SER A 126 4.73 -37.81 -0.26
C SER A 126 3.56 -36.82 -0.26
N SER A 127 3.11 -36.40 -1.44
CA SER A 127 1.73 -35.92 -1.59
C SER A 127 1.12 -36.62 -2.81
N SER A 128 -0.07 -37.20 -2.61
CA SER A 128 -0.79 -37.99 -3.61
C SER A 128 -1.42 -37.16 -4.74
N ASP A 129 -1.20 -35.85 -4.76
CA ASP A 129 -1.65 -34.97 -5.83
C ASP A 129 -0.53 -33.96 -6.20
N PRO A 130 0.13 -34.12 -7.36
CA PRO A 130 1.21 -33.24 -7.80
C PRO A 130 0.72 -31.83 -8.18
N ASN A 131 -0.57 -31.64 -8.46
CA ASN A 131 -1.12 -30.35 -8.86
C ASN A 131 -1.53 -29.47 -7.66
N MET A 132 -1.63 -30.06 -6.46
CA MET A 132 -2.23 -29.38 -5.31
C MET A 132 -1.24 -28.52 -4.50
N SER A 133 0.08 -28.76 -4.60
CA SER A 133 1.04 -28.15 -3.65
C SER A 133 1.58 -26.76 -4.05
N SER A 134 1.84 -26.50 -5.33
CA SER A 134 2.38 -25.21 -5.79
C SER A 134 1.31 -24.12 -5.83
N GLU A 135 0.09 -24.49 -6.23
CA GLU A 135 -1.06 -23.57 -6.32
C GLU A 135 -1.52 -23.12 -4.93
N ILE A 136 -1.55 -24.03 -3.94
CA ILE A 136 -1.91 -23.68 -2.55
C ILE A 136 -0.87 -22.73 -1.94
N MET A 137 0.42 -22.95 -2.16
CA MET A 137 1.49 -22.15 -1.53
C MET A 137 1.63 -20.75 -2.15
N ASN A 138 1.51 -20.64 -3.47
CA ASN A 138 1.39 -19.32 -4.11
C ASN A 138 0.09 -18.64 -3.68
N SER A 139 -1.01 -19.38 -3.54
CA SER A 139 -2.27 -18.80 -3.07
C SER A 139 -2.23 -18.32 -1.63
N SER A 140 -1.40 -18.88 -0.74
CA SER A 140 -1.33 -18.44 0.67
C SER A 140 -0.48 -17.20 0.85
N LEU A 141 0.67 -17.10 0.16
CA LEU A 141 1.46 -15.86 0.09
C LEU A 141 0.69 -14.75 -0.60
N VAL A 142 0.13 -15.02 -1.77
CA VAL A 142 -0.70 -14.04 -2.50
C VAL A 142 -1.93 -13.67 -1.69
N ARG A 143 -2.59 -14.61 -0.98
CA ARG A 143 -3.68 -14.26 -0.04
C ARG A 143 -3.19 -13.43 1.12
N GLY A 144 -2.02 -13.70 1.68
CA GLY A 144 -1.41 -12.90 2.73
C GLY A 144 -1.24 -11.45 2.28
N PHE A 145 -0.63 -11.24 1.11
CA PHE A 145 -0.45 -9.89 0.53
C PHE A 145 -1.76 -9.24 0.06
N LEU A 146 -2.68 -10.00 -0.53
CA LEU A 146 -4.02 -9.50 -0.88
C LEU A 146 -4.79 -9.08 0.37
N ALA A 147 -4.67 -9.81 1.48
CA ALA A 147 -5.30 -9.46 2.74
C ALA A 147 -4.69 -8.19 3.37
N LEU A 148 -3.41 -7.90 3.10
CA LEU A 148 -2.82 -6.59 3.43
C LEU A 148 -3.45 -5.47 2.55
N GLN A 149 -3.71 -5.75 1.27
CA GLN A 149 -4.25 -4.76 0.32
C GLN A 149 -5.76 -4.50 0.46
N THR A 150 -6.57 -5.52 0.78
CA THR A 150 -8.05 -5.41 0.80
C THR A 150 -8.58 -4.61 2.00
N ASN A 151 -7.73 -3.98 2.80
CA ASN A 151 -8.08 -3.20 3.98
C ASN A 151 -8.85 -3.98 5.07
N GLU A 152 -9.14 -5.27 4.90
CA GLU A 152 -9.74 -6.11 5.96
C GLU A 152 -8.84 -6.16 7.20
N LEU A 153 -7.54 -5.93 7.01
CA LEU A 153 -6.52 -5.86 8.06
C LEU A 153 -5.96 -4.45 8.31
N ALA A 154 -6.49 -3.42 7.65
CA ALA A 154 -6.07 -2.02 7.86
C ALA A 154 -6.26 -1.58 9.31
N HIS A 155 -7.22 -2.17 10.00
CA HIS A 155 -7.44 -1.97 11.43
C HIS A 155 -6.28 -2.46 12.31
N MET A 156 -5.32 -3.23 11.78
CA MET A 156 -4.18 -3.78 12.51
C MET A 156 -2.83 -3.13 12.16
N ASN A 157 -2.77 -2.08 11.33
CA ASN A 157 -1.52 -1.41 10.92
C ASN A 157 -0.41 -2.38 10.46
N MET A 158 -0.79 -3.43 9.73
CA MET A 158 0.18 -4.40 9.23
C MET A 158 0.45 -4.10 7.77
N ASP A 159 1.60 -3.47 7.51
CA ASP A 159 1.99 -3.00 6.17
C ASP A 159 3.28 -3.68 5.66
N ALA A 160 3.90 -4.55 6.46
CA ALA A 160 5.14 -5.23 6.10
C ALA A 160 5.06 -6.76 6.26
N TYR A 161 5.87 -7.48 5.47
CA TYR A 161 6.02 -8.93 5.54
C TYR A 161 7.51 -9.29 5.44
N ALA A 162 8.01 -10.11 6.36
CA ALA A 162 9.38 -10.61 6.30
C ALA A 162 9.41 -11.97 5.60
N LEU A 163 10.14 -12.03 4.48
CA LEU A 163 10.31 -13.22 3.66
C LEU A 163 11.79 -13.59 3.58
N SER A 164 12.07 -14.89 3.49
CA SER A 164 13.40 -15.38 3.13
C SER A 164 13.57 -15.28 1.62
N VAL A 165 14.61 -14.60 1.18
CA VAL A 165 14.95 -14.45 -0.24
C VAL A 165 16.32 -15.04 -0.49
N PRO A 166 16.51 -15.89 -1.51
CA PRO A 166 17.85 -16.35 -1.87
C PRO A 166 18.76 -15.16 -2.23
N GLY A 167 19.95 -15.11 -1.61
CA GLY A 167 20.85 -13.95 -1.68
C GLY A 167 21.25 -13.52 -3.11
N MET A 168 21.26 -14.45 -4.07
CA MET A 168 21.54 -14.15 -5.47
C MET A 168 20.54 -13.16 -6.10
N PHE A 169 19.35 -13.03 -5.52
CA PHE A 169 18.29 -12.13 -5.97
C PHE A 169 18.32 -10.76 -5.30
N LEU A 170 19.16 -10.57 -4.29
CA LEU A 170 19.29 -9.27 -3.64
C LEU A 170 19.82 -8.22 -4.61
N SER A 171 20.73 -8.62 -5.50
CA SER A 171 21.34 -7.78 -6.54
C SER A 171 20.40 -7.42 -7.71
N GLN A 172 19.31 -8.17 -7.90
CA GLN A 172 18.32 -7.94 -8.95
C GLN A 172 17.08 -7.29 -8.34
N GLU A 173 17.22 -6.03 -7.89
CA GLU A 173 16.26 -5.30 -7.05
C GLU A 173 14.78 -5.35 -7.50
N ASN A 174 14.50 -5.59 -8.78
CA ASN A 174 13.18 -5.37 -9.35
C ASN A 174 12.49 -6.59 -9.95
N PHE A 175 13.18 -7.71 -10.19
CA PHE A 175 12.66 -8.66 -11.18
C PHE A 175 11.64 -9.66 -10.61
N LEU A 176 11.93 -10.30 -9.47
CA LEU A 176 11.17 -11.48 -9.03
C LEU A 176 9.96 -11.18 -8.14
N PHE A 177 10.06 -10.17 -7.27
CA PHE A 177 8.93 -9.79 -6.42
C PHE A 177 7.84 -9.13 -7.26
N LYS A 178 8.21 -8.20 -8.13
CA LYS A 178 7.24 -7.54 -9.01
C LYS A 178 6.54 -8.55 -9.92
N SER A 179 7.23 -9.55 -10.48
CA SER A 179 6.59 -10.51 -11.38
C SER A 179 5.51 -11.38 -10.72
N GLN A 180 5.60 -11.65 -9.42
CA GLN A 180 4.60 -12.45 -8.70
C GLN A 180 3.43 -11.61 -8.16
N PHE A 181 3.70 -10.38 -7.70
CA PHE A 181 2.70 -9.54 -7.03
C PHE A 181 1.99 -8.55 -7.97
N VAL A 182 2.69 -8.04 -8.99
CA VAL A 182 2.12 -7.07 -9.95
C VAL A 182 0.95 -7.62 -10.77
N PRO A 183 0.91 -8.91 -11.18
CA PRO A 183 -0.28 -9.48 -11.82
C PRO A 183 -1.56 -9.35 -10.99
N HIS A 184 -1.42 -9.21 -9.67
CA HIS A 184 -2.52 -9.02 -8.72
C HIS A 184 -2.77 -7.54 -8.37
N GLY A 185 -2.07 -6.60 -9.02
CA GLY A 185 -2.18 -5.17 -8.72
C GLY A 185 -1.57 -4.78 -7.36
N ILE A 186 -0.68 -5.61 -6.82
CA ILE A 186 0.01 -5.36 -5.55
C ILE A 186 1.37 -4.73 -5.87
N GLU A 187 1.55 -3.48 -5.46
CA GLU A 187 2.86 -2.83 -5.48
C GLU A 187 3.57 -3.08 -4.16
N VAL A 188 4.68 -3.82 -4.21
CA VAL A 188 5.51 -4.14 -3.04
C VAL A 188 6.78 -3.29 -3.07
N HIS A 189 7.11 -2.68 -1.92
CA HIS A 189 8.41 -2.08 -1.65
C HIS A 189 9.28 -3.06 -0.87
N ARG A 190 10.56 -3.17 -1.22
CA ARG A 190 11.51 -4.04 -0.53
C ARG A 190 12.54 -3.17 0.20
N VAL A 191 12.59 -3.30 1.52
CA VAL A 191 13.69 -2.75 2.33
C VAL A 191 15.02 -3.30 1.80
N LYS A 192 16.00 -2.42 1.55
CA LYS A 192 17.26 -2.81 0.89
C LYS A 192 18.10 -3.73 1.76
N GLU A 193 18.00 -3.55 3.07
CA GLU A 193 18.72 -4.33 4.07
C GLU A 193 18.01 -5.64 4.40
N CYS A 194 18.78 -6.72 4.47
CA CYS A 194 18.29 -8.01 4.96
C CYS A 194 18.44 -8.09 6.47
N LEU A 195 17.38 -8.53 7.15
CA LEU A 195 17.40 -8.84 8.58
C LEU A 195 18.54 -9.79 8.94
N VAL A 196 18.59 -10.93 8.24
CA VAL A 196 19.63 -11.96 8.41
C VAL A 196 19.88 -12.63 7.06
N SER A 197 21.16 -12.96 6.80
CA SER A 197 21.56 -13.82 5.69
C SER A 197 22.09 -15.13 6.24
N TYR A 198 21.56 -16.26 5.76
CA TYR A 198 22.05 -17.58 6.12
C TYR A 198 22.39 -18.38 4.85
N PRO A 199 23.46 -19.20 4.90
CA PRO A 199 23.76 -20.10 3.79
C PRO A 199 22.66 -21.15 3.70
N PHE A 200 22.24 -21.45 2.48
CA PHE A 200 21.38 -22.60 2.25
C PHE A 200 22.23 -23.87 2.38
N SER A 201 21.86 -24.74 3.32
CA SER A 201 22.55 -26.01 3.58
C SER A 201 21.58 -27.17 3.50
N TYR A 202 22.02 -28.29 2.96
CA TYR A 202 21.28 -29.54 3.00
C TYR A 202 21.72 -30.36 4.22
N ARG A 203 20.78 -31.10 4.82
CA ARG A 203 21.08 -32.01 5.94
C ARG A 203 21.28 -33.42 5.39
N MET A 204 22.37 -34.07 5.81
CA MET A 204 22.61 -35.50 5.57
C MET A 204 22.88 -36.22 6.88
N PRO A 205 22.62 -37.54 6.96
CA PRO A 205 23.08 -38.35 8.07
C PRO A 205 24.58 -38.17 8.29
N LYS A 206 24.99 -38.15 9.58
CA LYS A 206 26.41 -38.17 9.93
C LYS A 206 27.05 -39.38 9.27
N ASN A 207 28.18 -39.17 8.60
CA ASN A 207 28.93 -40.19 7.84
C ASN A 207 28.24 -40.68 6.55
N SER A 208 27.34 -39.90 5.96
CA SER A 208 26.84 -40.19 4.62
C SER A 208 27.99 -40.24 3.60
N PHE A 209 28.11 -41.37 2.89
CA PHE A 209 29.09 -41.54 1.81
C PHE A 209 28.78 -40.64 0.59
N PHE A 210 27.58 -40.07 0.52
CA PHE A 210 27.18 -39.14 -0.54
C PHE A 210 27.55 -37.68 -0.25
N LEU A 211 27.95 -37.34 0.97
CA LEU A 211 28.18 -35.94 1.35
C LEU A 211 29.24 -35.28 0.46
N GLU A 212 30.38 -35.95 0.31
CA GLU A 212 31.52 -35.41 -0.43
C GLU A 212 31.29 -35.38 -1.96
N PRO A 213 30.77 -36.46 -2.61
CA PRO A 213 30.40 -36.41 -4.02
C PRO A 213 29.34 -35.33 -4.33
N LEU A 214 28.33 -35.20 -3.47
CA LEU A 214 27.26 -34.22 -3.66
C LEU A 214 27.78 -32.79 -3.51
N ASN A 215 28.59 -32.50 -2.49
CA ASN A 215 29.22 -31.20 -2.30
C ASN A 215 30.00 -30.80 -3.55
N ARG A 216 30.84 -31.70 -4.08
CA ARG A 216 31.61 -31.45 -5.30
C ARG A 216 30.72 -31.14 -6.50
N LYS A 217 29.59 -31.84 -6.64
CA LYS A 217 28.63 -31.60 -7.72
C LYS A 217 27.89 -30.27 -7.56
N ILE A 218 27.47 -29.93 -6.35
CA ILE A 218 26.83 -28.65 -6.05
C ILE A 218 27.80 -27.51 -6.37
N VAL A 219 29.07 -27.61 -5.97
CA VAL A 219 30.10 -26.62 -6.30
C VAL A 219 30.26 -26.50 -7.83
N GLN A 220 30.37 -27.60 -8.57
CA GLN A 220 30.43 -27.57 -10.04
C GLN A 220 29.19 -26.91 -10.67
N LEU A 221 28.00 -27.16 -10.15
CA LEU A 221 26.75 -26.57 -10.63
C LEU A 221 26.66 -25.06 -10.33
N LEU A 222 27.17 -24.63 -9.19
CA LEU A 222 27.27 -23.21 -8.82
C LEU A 222 28.30 -22.49 -9.69
N GLU A 223 29.50 -23.06 -9.83
CA GLU A 223 30.60 -22.48 -10.62
C GLU A 223 30.28 -22.41 -12.12
N SER A 224 29.53 -23.39 -12.65
CA SER A 224 29.06 -23.37 -14.05
C SER A 224 27.93 -22.36 -14.32
N GLY A 225 27.36 -21.74 -13.28
CA GLY A 225 26.23 -20.83 -13.41
C GLY A 225 24.89 -21.51 -13.74
N LEU A 226 24.85 -22.85 -13.79
CA LEU A 226 23.63 -23.60 -14.10
C LEU A 226 22.52 -23.38 -13.08
N VAL A 227 22.89 -23.29 -11.79
CA VAL A 227 21.94 -23.00 -10.70
C VAL A 227 21.29 -21.63 -10.91
N LYS A 228 22.08 -20.61 -11.24
CA LYS A 228 21.57 -19.26 -11.49
C LYS A 228 20.58 -19.25 -12.65
N ASN A 229 20.94 -19.87 -13.77
CA ASN A 229 20.11 -19.91 -14.98
C ASN A 229 18.79 -20.67 -14.75
N ARG A 230 18.85 -21.83 -14.11
CA ARG A 230 17.64 -22.63 -13.80
C ARG A 230 16.74 -21.93 -12.80
N LEU A 231 17.31 -21.32 -11.77
CA LEU A 231 16.51 -20.63 -10.76
C LEU A 231 15.87 -19.35 -11.32
N GLU A 232 16.54 -18.66 -12.25
CA GLU A 232 15.94 -17.58 -13.03
C GLU A 232 14.75 -18.09 -13.85
N ILE A 233 14.87 -19.20 -14.59
CA ILE A 233 13.75 -19.79 -15.36
C ILE A 233 12.54 -20.11 -14.48
N VAL A 234 12.75 -20.82 -13.38
CA VAL A 234 11.70 -21.23 -12.44
C VAL A 234 10.99 -20.01 -11.86
N LEU A 235 11.75 -19.01 -11.40
CA LEU A 235 11.18 -17.87 -10.70
C LEU A 235 10.60 -16.80 -11.63
N THR A 236 11.13 -16.67 -12.85
CA THR A 236 10.58 -15.77 -13.87
C THR A 236 9.30 -16.33 -14.51
N GLY A 237 8.96 -17.60 -14.23
CA GLY A 237 7.87 -18.29 -14.92
C GLY A 237 8.10 -18.40 -16.43
N ARG A 238 9.31 -18.10 -16.92
CA ARG A 238 9.68 -18.29 -18.33
C ARG A 238 9.97 -19.76 -18.57
N TYR A 239 8.95 -20.61 -18.45
CA TYR A 239 8.98 -21.88 -19.16
C TYR A 239 8.96 -21.56 -20.65
N THR A 240 10.14 -21.35 -21.24
CA THR A 240 10.38 -21.29 -22.68
C THR A 240 10.29 -22.70 -23.28
N GLY A 241 9.19 -23.40 -22.98
CA GLY A 241 8.76 -24.51 -23.82
C GLY A 241 7.99 -23.89 -24.97
N ASP A 242 8.48 -24.06 -26.20
CA ASP A 242 7.92 -23.62 -27.48
C ASP A 242 6.45 -24.05 -27.77
N GLY A 243 5.66 -24.44 -26.76
CA GLY A 243 4.31 -24.98 -26.90
C GLY A 243 3.20 -24.40 -26.02
N MET A 244 3.47 -23.47 -25.09
CA MET A 244 2.41 -22.95 -24.19
C MET A 244 2.52 -21.45 -23.86
N ASP A 245 2.84 -20.60 -24.84
CA ASP A 245 2.90 -19.15 -24.62
C ASP A 245 1.58 -18.39 -24.92
N VAL A 246 0.48 -19.09 -25.23
CA VAL A 246 -0.78 -18.45 -25.69
C VAL A 246 -1.90 -18.48 -24.63
N GLY A 247 -1.80 -19.33 -23.60
CA GLY A 247 -2.85 -19.47 -22.58
C GLY A 247 -2.69 -18.57 -21.36
N ALA A 248 -1.49 -18.52 -20.77
CA ALA A 248 -1.27 -17.83 -19.51
C ALA A 248 -1.28 -16.29 -19.63
N GLN A 249 -0.85 -15.75 -20.78
CA GLN A 249 -0.89 -14.30 -21.03
C GLN A 249 -2.31 -13.75 -21.23
N ASN A 250 -3.27 -14.61 -21.58
CA ASN A 250 -4.66 -14.21 -21.80
C ASN A 250 -5.55 -14.42 -20.57
N PHE A 251 -5.16 -15.31 -19.63
CA PHE A 251 -5.94 -15.58 -18.42
C PHE A 251 -5.60 -14.65 -17.27
N PHE A 252 -4.32 -14.30 -17.13
CA PHE A 252 -3.88 -13.21 -16.30
C PHE A 252 -3.47 -12.12 -17.27
N GLY A 253 -4.24 -11.04 -17.36
CA GLY A 253 -3.91 -9.86 -18.16
C GLY A 253 -2.67 -9.17 -17.62
N VAL A 254 -1.53 -9.87 -17.66
CA VAL A 254 -0.19 -9.35 -17.46
C VAL A 254 0.11 -8.53 -18.70
N GLN A 255 -0.62 -7.41 -18.85
CA GLN A 255 -0.06 -6.25 -19.49
C GLN A 255 1.29 -6.11 -18.83
N ARG A 256 2.37 -6.30 -19.61
CA ARG A 256 3.72 -5.97 -19.17
C ARG A 256 3.58 -4.62 -18.52
N TYR A 257 3.62 -4.60 -17.19
CA TYR A 257 3.59 -3.37 -16.42
C TYR A 257 4.84 -2.69 -16.93
N LYS A 258 4.65 -1.76 -17.88
CA LYS A 258 5.71 -0.92 -18.42
C LYS A 258 6.24 -0.33 -17.15
N GLN A 259 7.37 -0.87 -16.71
CA GLN A 259 8.06 -0.53 -15.47
C GLN A 259 7.84 0.95 -15.36
N ALA A 260 6.93 1.34 -14.46
CA ALA A 260 6.47 2.71 -14.42
C ALA A 260 7.78 3.46 -14.27
N VAL A 261 8.15 4.19 -15.32
CA VAL A 261 9.35 5.02 -15.28
C VAL A 261 9.13 5.79 -14.00
N ASP A 262 10.00 5.59 -13.01
CA ASP A 262 9.73 5.88 -11.58
C ASP A 262 9.36 7.37 -11.32
N ASP A 263 9.30 8.18 -12.37
CA ASP A 263 8.94 9.59 -12.40
C ASP A 263 7.56 9.90 -13.03
N ALA A 264 6.81 8.93 -13.55
CA ALA A 264 5.51 9.21 -14.17
C ALA A 264 4.44 9.46 -13.08
N PRO A 265 3.79 10.64 -13.05
CA PRO A 265 2.79 10.97 -12.03
C PRO A 265 1.58 10.02 -12.12
N ARG A 266 1.01 9.65 -10.97
CA ARG A 266 -0.17 8.77 -10.94
C ARG A 266 -1.35 9.41 -11.66
N PRO A 267 -2.16 8.64 -12.43
CA PRO A 267 -3.38 9.18 -13.00
C PRO A 267 -4.35 9.56 -11.88
N PHE A 268 -4.99 10.72 -12.01
CA PHE A 268 -6.02 11.17 -11.05
C PHE A 268 -7.21 10.23 -11.07
N THR A 269 -7.64 9.80 -9.89
CA THR A 269 -8.84 8.97 -9.72
C THR A 269 -10.03 9.84 -9.31
N MET A 270 -11.24 9.31 -9.46
CA MET A 270 -12.45 10.02 -9.01
C MET A 270 -12.46 10.29 -7.50
N LEU A 271 -11.76 9.46 -6.72
CA LEU A 271 -11.63 9.60 -5.27
C LEU A 271 -10.88 10.90 -4.91
N ASP A 272 -9.86 11.25 -5.68
CA ASP A 272 -9.07 12.48 -5.50
C ASP A 272 -9.91 13.76 -5.71
N LEU A 273 -10.98 13.67 -6.52
CA LEU A 273 -11.88 14.79 -6.83
C LEU A 273 -13.14 14.83 -5.95
N GLN A 274 -13.37 13.82 -5.12
CA GLN A 274 -14.62 13.65 -4.38
C GLN A 274 -14.91 14.84 -3.45
N ILE A 275 -13.90 15.36 -2.76
CA ILE A 275 -14.05 16.52 -1.85
C ILE A 275 -14.47 17.77 -2.63
N ALA A 276 -13.94 17.97 -3.83
CA ALA A 276 -14.32 19.11 -4.67
C ALA A 276 -15.78 19.02 -5.11
N PHE A 277 -16.25 17.83 -5.50
CA PHE A 277 -17.67 17.60 -5.84
C PHE A 277 -18.60 17.77 -4.64
N ILE A 278 -18.20 17.28 -3.46
CA ILE A 278 -18.97 17.47 -2.22
C ILE A 278 -19.07 18.96 -1.89
N SER A 279 -17.96 19.70 -1.95
CA SER A 279 -17.92 21.14 -1.71
C SER A 279 -18.83 21.90 -2.68
N LEU A 280 -18.78 21.54 -3.98
CA LEU A 280 -19.65 22.12 -5.01
C LEU A 280 -21.14 21.83 -4.73
N GLY A 281 -21.47 20.60 -4.36
CA GLY A 281 -22.83 20.19 -4.01
C GLY A 281 -23.38 20.95 -2.79
N VAL A 282 -22.58 21.06 -1.73
CA VAL A 282 -22.93 21.84 -0.52
C VAL A 282 -23.12 23.31 -0.87
N GLY A 283 -22.24 23.89 -1.68
CA GLY A 283 -22.35 25.28 -2.15
C GLY A 283 -23.65 25.54 -2.91
N HIS A 284 -24.01 24.65 -3.84
CA HIS A 284 -25.28 24.76 -4.56
C HIS A 284 -26.51 24.62 -3.65
N LEU A 285 -26.48 23.69 -2.68
CA LEU A 285 -27.55 23.53 -1.71
C LEU A 285 -27.74 24.82 -0.89
N LEU A 286 -26.66 25.42 -0.41
CA LEU A 286 -26.72 26.67 0.35
C LEU A 286 -27.25 27.83 -0.50
N ALA A 287 -26.80 27.95 -1.76
CA ALA A 287 -27.30 28.96 -2.68
C ALA A 287 -28.81 28.79 -2.96
N PHE A 288 -29.27 27.55 -3.12
CA PHE A 288 -30.69 27.24 -3.29
C PHE A 288 -31.52 27.57 -2.05
N LEU A 289 -31.03 27.25 -0.85
CA LEU A 289 -31.69 27.61 0.40
C LEU A 289 -31.78 29.13 0.59
N ALA A 290 -30.71 29.86 0.26
CA ALA A 290 -30.72 31.32 0.28
C ALA A 290 -31.76 31.90 -0.69
N PHE A 291 -31.84 31.34 -1.91
CA PHE A 291 -32.83 31.73 -2.90
C PHE A 291 -34.27 31.47 -2.43
N ILE A 292 -34.55 30.31 -1.83
CA ILE A 292 -35.86 30.03 -1.24
C ILE A 292 -36.18 31.03 -0.12
N ALA A 293 -35.22 31.31 0.75
CA ALA A 293 -35.41 32.27 1.84
C ALA A 293 -35.75 33.66 1.30
N GLU A 294 -35.04 34.11 0.27
CA GLU A 294 -35.31 35.38 -0.42
C GLU A 294 -36.71 35.39 -1.06
N LEU A 295 -37.11 34.30 -1.72
CA LEU A 295 -38.43 34.18 -2.33
C LEU A 295 -39.54 34.22 -1.27
N LEU A 296 -39.35 33.56 -0.13
CA LEU A 296 -40.28 33.59 1.00
C LEU A 296 -40.38 34.98 1.62
N ILE A 297 -39.26 35.70 1.77
CA ILE A 297 -39.25 37.07 2.27
C ILE A 297 -40.01 38.00 1.32
N ASN A 298 -39.74 37.89 0.01
CA ASN A 298 -40.36 38.73 -1.01
C ASN A 298 -41.85 38.43 -1.19
N TYR A 299 -42.24 37.15 -1.20
CA TYR A 299 -43.66 36.76 -1.34
C TYR A 299 -44.50 37.19 -0.14
N ASN A 300 -43.88 37.20 1.05
CA ASN A 300 -44.55 37.44 2.31
C ASN A 300 -44.20 38.82 2.89
N GLU A 301 -43.82 39.80 2.06
CA GLU A 301 -43.39 41.14 2.48
C GLU A 301 -44.34 41.75 3.52
N THR A 302 -45.66 41.56 3.38
CA THR A 302 -46.66 42.05 4.34
C THR A 302 -46.69 41.27 5.66
N ALA A 303 -46.44 39.96 5.67
CA ALA A 303 -46.39 39.14 6.87
C ALA A 303 -45.05 39.26 7.60
N VAL A 304 -43.94 39.30 6.86
CA VAL A 304 -42.58 39.48 7.39
C VAL A 304 -42.40 40.88 7.96
N HIS A 305 -42.90 41.92 7.29
CA HIS A 305 -42.90 43.27 7.84
C HIS A 305 -43.74 43.37 9.12
N ARG A 306 -44.88 42.66 9.22
CA ARG A 306 -45.67 42.55 10.47
C ARG A 306 -44.90 41.83 11.58
N PHE A 307 -44.25 40.72 11.27
CA PHE A 307 -43.46 39.95 12.24
C PHE A 307 -42.27 40.75 12.78
N PHE A 308 -41.50 41.41 11.92
CA PHE A 308 -40.40 42.28 12.35
C PHE A 308 -40.89 43.48 13.15
N THR A 309 -42.03 44.09 12.79
CA THR A 309 -42.60 45.19 13.59
C THR A 309 -43.13 44.72 14.95
N GLU A 310 -43.65 43.50 15.08
CA GLU A 310 -44.00 42.94 16.39
C GLU A 310 -42.78 42.64 17.25
N ILE A 311 -41.72 42.05 16.68
CA ILE A 311 -40.46 41.82 17.42
C ILE A 311 -39.86 43.15 17.88
N GLN A 312 -39.87 44.18 17.02
CA GLN A 312 -39.35 45.50 17.36
C GLN A 312 -40.19 46.17 18.47
N LYS A 313 -41.53 46.05 18.42
CA LYS A 313 -42.40 46.50 19.52
C LYS A 313 -42.09 45.75 20.82
N SER A 314 -42.01 44.42 20.78
CA SER A 314 -41.75 43.57 21.94
C SER A 314 -40.39 43.88 22.60
N THR A 315 -39.34 44.04 21.80
CA THR A 315 -38.01 44.44 22.29
C THR A 315 -38.03 45.87 22.85
N THR A 316 -38.74 46.81 22.23
CA THR A 316 -38.88 48.18 22.77
C THR A 316 -39.60 48.19 24.11
N TYR A 317 -40.67 47.40 24.27
CA TYR A 317 -41.38 47.23 25.54
C TYR A 317 -40.50 46.59 26.60
N PHE A 318 -39.72 45.57 26.23
CA PHE A 318 -38.79 44.92 27.15
C PHE A 318 -37.71 45.87 27.63
N VAL A 319 -37.11 46.65 26.72
CA VAL A 319 -36.06 47.64 27.04
C VAL A 319 -36.64 48.77 27.90
N THR A 320 -37.82 49.30 27.58
CA THR A 320 -38.45 50.35 28.40
C THR A 320 -38.87 49.85 29.78
N ALA A 321 -39.42 48.64 29.89
CA ALA A 321 -39.73 48.02 31.17
C ALA A 321 -38.47 47.78 32.02
N PHE A 322 -37.37 47.37 31.37
CA PHE A 322 -36.08 47.20 32.02
C PHE A 322 -35.51 48.54 32.55
N ILE A 323 -35.52 49.60 31.72
CA ILE A 323 -35.07 50.95 32.13
C ILE A 323 -35.92 51.48 33.29
N MET A 324 -37.25 51.38 33.21
CA MET A 324 -38.18 51.81 34.27
C MET A 324 -37.96 51.06 35.59
N ARG A 325 -37.62 49.77 35.52
CA ARG A 325 -37.32 48.97 36.72
C ARG A 325 -35.98 49.35 37.36
N THR A 326 -34.99 49.72 36.55
CA THR A 326 -33.67 50.14 37.02
C THR A 326 -33.71 51.55 37.63
N LEU A 327 -34.49 52.47 37.07
CA LEU A 327 -34.65 53.83 37.60
C LEU A 327 -35.49 53.93 38.90
N ARG A 328 -36.22 52.87 39.26
CA ARG A 328 -37.05 52.81 40.48
C ARG A 328 -36.30 52.25 41.69
N ARG A 329 -35.07 51.79 41.50
CA ARG A 329 -34.14 51.38 42.57
C ARG A 329 -33.20 52.52 42.91
#